data_AF-A0A8J5QNQ1-F1
#
_entry.id   AF-A0A8J5QNQ1-F1
#
_cell.length_a   1.000
_cell.length_b   1.000
_cell.length_c   1.000
_cell.angle_alpha   90.00
_cell.angle_beta   90.00
_cell.angle_gamma   90.00
#
_symmetry.space_group_name_H-M   'P 1'
#
loop_
_entity.id
_entity.type
_entity.pdbx_description
1 polymer ?
#
loop_
_entity_poly.entity_id
_entity_poly.type
_entity_poly.pdbx_seq_one_letter_code
_entity_poly.pdbx_strand_id
1 'polypeptide(L)'
;MLIDIESRTKEEIIEHLIKVVGKTQDVLEKETAAAEKKINPANFGNGCPRHCICEIPGQLPCPSVVPLPFHMRGKYKYNPDLLAEVMEKMKK
;
A
#
# COMPACT_ATOMS: atom_id res chain seq x y z
N MET A 1 -25.00 12.52 -32.59
CA MET A 1 -23.83 13.18 -33.21
C MET A 1 -23.49 12.43 -34.47
N LEU A 2 -23.42 13.10 -35.61
CA LEU A 2 -23.07 12.51 -36.91
C LEU A 2 -21.73 13.12 -37.34
N ILE A 3 -20.77 12.28 -37.72
CA ILE A 3 -19.44 12.71 -38.19
C ILE A 3 -19.27 12.19 -39.60
N ASP A 4 -19.10 13.12 -40.54
CA ASP A 4 -18.80 12.80 -41.93
C ASP A 4 -17.31 12.45 -42.10
N ILE A 5 -17.06 11.36 -42.80
CA ILE A 5 -15.73 10.77 -43.02
C ILE A 5 -15.39 10.66 -44.51
N GLU A 6 -16.27 11.14 -45.41
CA GLU A 6 -16.01 11.08 -46.84
C GLU A 6 -14.75 11.86 -47.21
N SER A 7 -13.94 11.29 -48.11
CA SER A 7 -12.65 11.82 -48.56
C SER A 7 -11.60 12.09 -47.46
N ARG A 8 -11.77 11.53 -46.26
CA ARG A 8 -10.77 11.61 -45.18
C ARG A 8 -9.94 10.36 -45.07
N THR A 9 -8.68 10.54 -44.71
CA THR A 9 -7.77 9.47 -44.34
C THR A 9 -8.09 8.95 -42.93
N LYS A 10 -7.61 7.75 -42.61
CA LYS A 10 -7.79 7.13 -41.30
C LYS A 10 -7.29 8.04 -40.18
N GLU A 11 -6.13 8.65 -40.38
CA GLU A 11 -5.46 9.51 -39.40
C GLU A 11 -6.30 10.76 -39.09
N GLU A 12 -6.85 11.42 -40.12
CA GLU A 12 -7.72 12.59 -39.98
C GLU A 12 -9.04 12.26 -39.28
N ILE A 13 -9.60 11.07 -39.53
CA ILE A 13 -10.82 10.61 -38.84
C ILE A 13 -10.53 10.42 -37.34
N ILE A 14 -9.41 9.79 -37.00
CA ILE A 14 -9.02 9.54 -35.61
C ILE A 14 -8.76 10.86 -34.87
N GLU A 15 -8.01 11.78 -35.47
CA GLU A 15 -7.71 13.08 -34.85
C GLU A 15 -8.99 13.90 -34.65
N HIS A 16 -9.90 13.89 -35.62
CA HIS A 16 -11.19 14.55 -35.49
C HIS A 16 -12.04 13.96 -34.36
N LEU A 17 -12.08 12.64 -34.21
CA LEU A 17 -12.76 11.98 -33.10
C LEU A 17 -12.15 12.34 -31.74
N ILE A 18 -10.81 12.29 -31.61
CA ILE A 18 -10.11 12.69 -30.38
C ILE A 18 -10.45 14.14 -30.01
N LYS A 19 -10.56 15.03 -31.00
CA LYS A 19 -10.88 16.45 -30.78
C LYS A 19 -12.34 16.69 -30.36
N VAL A 20 -13.29 15.99 -30.97
CA VAL A 20 -14.74 16.27 -30.77
C VAL A 20 -15.30 15.51 -29.56
N VAL A 21 -14.87 14.26 -29.35
CA VAL A 21 -15.39 13.39 -28.28
C VAL A 21 -14.33 12.88 -27.32
N GLY A 22 -13.05 12.98 -27.67
CA GLY A 22 -11.97 12.57 -26.78
C GLY A 22 -11.86 13.49 -25.57
N LYS A 23 -11.39 12.92 -24.45
CA LYS A 23 -11.02 13.72 -23.29
C LYS A 23 -9.79 14.56 -23.66
N THR A 24 -9.77 15.81 -23.19
CA THR A 24 -8.57 16.65 -23.29
C THR A 24 -7.44 16.04 -22.48
N GLN A 25 -6.20 16.26 -22.92
CA GLN A 25 -5.00 15.78 -22.23
C GLN A 25 -4.95 16.22 -20.75
N ASP A 26 -5.31 17.47 -20.45
CA ASP A 26 -5.38 18.00 -19.07
C ASP A 26 -6.36 17.20 -18.17
N VAL A 27 -7.51 16.78 -18.70
CA VAL A 27 -8.46 15.94 -17.97
C VAL A 27 -7.87 14.55 -17.71
N LEU A 28 -7.20 13.95 -18.69
CA LEU A 28 -6.54 12.65 -18.52
C LEU A 28 -5.42 12.71 -17.48
N GLU A 29 -4.61 13.77 -17.50
CA GLU A 29 -3.54 14.00 -16.53
C GLU A 29 -4.10 14.21 -15.11
N LYS A 30 -5.17 14.98 -14.96
CA LYS A 30 -5.85 15.18 -13.67
C LYS A 30 -6.45 13.90 -13.13
N GLU A 31 -7.08 13.09 -13.97
CA GLU A 31 -7.63 11.78 -13.60
C GLU A 31 -6.52 10.82 -13.13
N THR A 32 -5.40 10.81 -13.86
CA THR A 32 -4.22 9.99 -13.53
C THR A 32 -3.61 10.43 -12.20
N ALA A 33 -3.35 11.72 -12.02
CA ALA A 33 -2.83 12.27 -10.77
C ALA A 33 -3.79 12.05 -9.58
N ALA A 34 -5.11 12.10 -9.81
CA ALA A 34 -6.10 11.80 -8.78
C ALA A 34 -6.12 10.31 -8.41
N ALA A 35 -5.91 9.41 -9.38
CA ALA A 35 -5.79 7.98 -9.11
C ALA A 35 -4.53 7.65 -8.30
N GLU A 36 -3.40 8.28 -8.63
CA GLU A 36 -2.16 8.14 -7.86
C GLU A 36 -2.30 8.66 -6.43
N LYS A 37 -2.97 9.81 -6.23
CA LYS A 37 -3.27 10.35 -4.88
C LYS A 37 -4.10 9.41 -4.01
N LYS A 38 -4.90 8.50 -4.59
CA LYS A 38 -5.62 7.48 -3.81
C LYS A 38 -4.67 6.47 -3.16
N ILE A 39 -3.48 6.26 -3.75
CA ILE A 39 -2.45 5.38 -3.20
C ILE A 39 -1.53 6.22 -2.30
N ASN A 40 -1.96 6.42 -1.06
CA ASN A 40 -1.13 7.11 -0.08
C ASN A 40 0.04 6.19 0.35
N PRO A 41 1.32 6.58 0.13
CA PRO A 41 2.49 5.75 0.48
C PRO A 41 2.66 5.55 2.00
N ALA A 42 1.96 6.33 2.82
CA ALA A 42 1.91 6.15 4.26
C ALA A 42 0.88 5.09 4.72
N ASN A 43 0.06 4.56 3.81
CA ASN A 43 -0.87 3.48 4.14
C ASN A 43 -0.12 2.16 4.34
N PHE A 44 -0.62 1.35 5.27
CA PHE A 44 -0.15 -0.01 5.54
C PHE A 44 -1.29 -1.00 5.33
N GLY A 45 -0.97 -2.21 4.88
CA GLY A 45 -1.92 -3.31 4.76
C GLY A 45 -1.80 -4.08 3.44
N ASN A 46 -2.83 -4.86 3.13
CA ASN A 46 -2.87 -5.63 1.88
C ASN A 46 -3.01 -4.68 0.67
N GLY A 47 -2.20 -4.89 -0.37
CA GLY A 47 -2.14 -4.02 -1.54
C GLY A 47 -1.43 -2.67 -1.32
N CYS A 48 -0.83 -2.45 -0.14
CA CYS A 48 0.03 -1.31 0.13
C CYS A 48 1.51 -1.70 -0.02
N PRO A 49 2.44 -0.73 -0.16
CA PRO A 49 3.88 -1.01 -0.25
C PRO A 49 4.46 -1.75 0.96
N ARG A 50 3.83 -1.58 2.12
CA ARG A 50 4.21 -2.24 3.38
C ARG A 50 2.96 -2.82 4.02
N HIS A 51 3.05 -4.06 4.52
CA HIS A 51 1.91 -4.71 5.13
C HIS A 51 1.76 -4.32 6.60
N CYS A 52 2.88 -4.31 7.33
CA CYS A 52 2.91 -3.94 8.74
C CYS A 52 4.07 -2.97 9.03
N ILE A 53 3.92 -2.16 10.08
CA ILE A 53 4.93 -1.18 10.46
C ILE A 53 6.24 -1.81 10.93
N CYS A 54 6.23 -3.09 11.34
CA CYS A 54 7.42 -3.83 11.74
C CYS A 54 8.46 -4.01 10.62
N GLU A 55 8.09 -3.72 9.36
CA GLU A 55 9.00 -3.71 8.21
C GLU A 55 9.91 -2.47 8.19
N ILE A 56 9.61 -1.45 9.00
CA ILE A 56 10.38 -0.20 9.05
C ILE A 56 11.52 -0.33 10.07
N PRO A 57 12.78 -0.10 9.66
CA PRO A 57 13.90 -0.07 10.59
C PRO A 57 13.69 0.93 11.75
N GLY A 58 14.06 0.53 12.96
CA GLY A 58 13.85 1.31 14.18
C GLY A 58 12.48 1.10 14.84
N GLN A 59 11.55 0.40 14.18
CA GLN A 59 10.29 -0.04 14.80
C GLN A 59 10.45 -1.39 15.49
N LEU A 60 9.45 -1.76 16.31
CA LEU A 60 9.43 -3.06 16.98
C LEU A 60 9.28 -4.19 15.95
N PRO A 61 10.19 -5.19 15.92
CA PRO A 61 10.10 -6.29 14.98
C PRO A 61 8.89 -7.18 15.29
N CYS A 62 8.40 -7.88 14.26
CA CYS A 62 7.28 -8.82 14.43
C CYS A 62 7.66 -9.93 15.43
N PRO A 63 6.80 -10.26 16.42
CA PRO A 63 7.06 -11.32 17.40
C PRO A 63 7.28 -12.71 16.78
N SER A 64 6.79 -12.92 15.56
CA SER A 64 6.99 -14.16 14.79
C SER A 64 8.44 -14.31 14.31
N VAL A 65 9.13 -13.19 14.05
CA VAL A 65 10.53 -13.17 13.59
C VAL A 65 11.48 -13.04 14.77
N VAL A 66 11.21 -12.09 15.66
CA VAL A 66 12.02 -11.83 16.86
C VAL A 66 11.11 -11.89 18.08
N PRO A 67 11.26 -12.90 18.94
CA PRO A 67 10.45 -13.01 20.15
C PRO A 67 10.63 -11.79 21.06
N LEU A 68 9.52 -11.14 21.44
CA LEU A 68 9.56 -9.94 22.30
C LEU A 68 10.19 -10.22 23.67
N PRO A 69 10.72 -9.24 24.40
CA PRO A 69 11.11 -9.41 25.79
C PRO A 69 9.98 -9.97 26.67
N PHE A 70 10.32 -10.77 27.69
CA PHE A 70 9.31 -11.45 28.51
C PHE A 70 8.34 -10.50 29.21
N HIS A 71 8.82 -9.33 29.66
CA HIS A 71 7.99 -8.32 30.31
C HIS A 71 6.92 -7.71 29.37
N MET A 72 7.09 -7.83 28.05
CA MET A 72 6.12 -7.37 27.04
C MET A 72 5.10 -8.45 26.65
N ARG A 73 5.27 -9.70 27.10
CA ARG A 73 4.40 -10.82 26.72
C ARG A 73 3.36 -11.08 27.82
N GLY A 74 2.09 -11.08 27.43
CA GLY A 74 0.95 -11.30 28.36
C GLY A 74 1.07 -12.57 29.20
N LYS A 75 1.57 -13.67 28.60
CA LYS A 75 1.77 -14.96 29.28
C LYS A 75 2.57 -14.85 30.58
N TYR A 76 3.60 -13.99 30.62
CA TYR A 76 4.50 -13.83 31.76
C TYR A 76 4.09 -12.65 32.64
N LYS A 77 3.47 -11.62 32.06
CA LYS A 77 2.93 -10.48 32.81
C LYS A 77 1.84 -10.90 33.79
N TYR A 78 1.00 -11.87 33.41
CA TYR A 78 -0.11 -12.35 34.24
C TYR A 78 0.19 -13.65 35.00
N ASN A 79 1.36 -14.26 34.80
CA ASN A 79 1.81 -15.46 35.53
C ASN A 79 3.27 -15.28 35.98
N PRO A 80 3.51 -14.56 37.10
CA PRO A 80 4.86 -14.23 37.57
C PRO A 80 5.68 -15.46 37.99
N ASP A 81 5.03 -16.50 38.53
CA ASP A 81 5.71 -17.75 38.92
C ASP A 81 6.34 -18.43 37.69
N LEU A 82 5.60 -18.46 36.57
CA LEU A 82 6.09 -19.00 35.31
C LEU A 82 7.27 -18.20 34.75
N LEU A 83 7.31 -16.88 34.98
CA LEU A 83 8.45 -16.05 34.60
C LEU A 83 9.68 -16.41 35.45
N ALA A 84 9.52 -16.57 36.76
CA ALA A 84 10.61 -16.96 37.66
C ALA A 84 11.23 -18.30 37.24
N GLU A 85 10.39 -19.31 36.95
CA GLU A 85 10.85 -20.62 36.47
C GLU A 85 11.64 -20.54 35.16
N VAL A 86 11.16 -19.76 34.18
CA VAL A 86 11.85 -19.60 32.89
C VAL A 86 13.17 -18.86 33.06
N MET A 87 13.19 -17.81 33.88
CA MET A 87 14.41 -17.05 34.18
C MET A 87 15.46 -17.91 34.89
N GLU A 88 15.04 -18.83 35.76
CA GLU A 88 15.94 -19.77 36.44
C GLU A 88 16.53 -20.80 35.47
N LYS A 89 15.73 -21.30 34.51
CA LYS A 89 16.21 -22.22 33.46
C LYS A 89 17.22 -21.58 32.50
N MET A 90 17.11 -20.28 32.24
CA MET A 90 18.03 -19.55 31.37
C MET A 90 19.38 -19.19 32.02
N LYS A 91 19.52 -19.34 33.34
CA LYS A 91 20.78 -19.11 34.07
C LYS A 91 21.71 -20.33 34.08
N LYS A 92 21.24 -21.48 33.64
CA LYS A 92 22.02 -22.72 33.48
C LYS A 92 22.56 -22.82 32.06
#